data_AF-X1RVS0-F1
#
_entry.id   AF-X1RVS0-F1
#
_cell.length_a   1.000
_cell.length_b   1.000
_cell.length_c   1.000
_cell.angle_alpha   90.00
_cell.angle_beta   90.00
_cell.angle_gamma   90.00
#
_symmetry.space_group_name_H-M   'P 1'
#
loop_
_entity.id
_entity.type
_entity.pdbx_description
1 polymer ?
#
loop_
_entity_poly.entity_id
_entity_poly.type
_entity_poly.pdbx_seq_one_letter_code
_entity_poly.pdbx_strand_id
1 'polypeptide(L)'
;MLPKPTFWNAGETAEVTIISFGDCDAGKFWPNANGLEIHLWNDRDGEGRDTMTSVRIAVRDPDGGADEVWTKQKWIEIKSNGVGGGDGIEDDAMTAFVKVGPNYNLCLGDVPKERYRILFVRLHTPTDAEEQNIAFQIKAKYQDSATDLIEVIVMHLQDVRAADDDYVHAAITGTGSEQEITEITNPDVPRNASIKTTNEAAPSGIVKLDGINNLGQSASEEITIEAGSTVCGNVAWATISKIN
;
A
#
# COMPACT_ATOMS: atom_id res chain seq x y z
N MET A 1 12.21 11.45 -18.88
CA MET A 1 11.83 10.37 -19.82
C MET A 1 11.66 9.08 -19.04
N LEU A 2 10.69 8.24 -19.38
CA LEU A 2 10.42 7.01 -18.62
C LEU A 2 11.71 6.20 -18.37
N PRO A 3 11.91 5.69 -17.14
CA PRO A 3 13.00 4.79 -16.80
C PRO A 3 13.17 3.64 -17.80
N LYS A 4 14.40 3.17 -17.99
CA LYS A 4 14.75 2.12 -18.94
C LYS A 4 15.47 0.99 -18.20
N PRO A 5 14.73 0.08 -17.53
CA PRO A 5 15.33 -1.04 -16.83
C PRO A 5 15.91 -2.06 -17.79
N THR A 6 17.15 -2.48 -17.56
CA THR A 6 17.81 -3.59 -18.28
C THR A 6 18.62 -4.44 -17.30
N PHE A 7 18.72 -5.75 -17.56
CA PHE A 7 19.50 -6.66 -16.73
C PHE A 7 20.78 -7.05 -17.46
N TRP A 8 21.92 -7.02 -16.79
CA TRP A 8 23.21 -7.34 -17.37
C TRP A 8 23.94 -8.39 -16.55
N ASN A 9 24.81 -9.17 -17.18
CA ASN A 9 25.69 -10.06 -16.45
C ASN A 9 26.69 -9.27 -15.60
N ALA A 10 27.32 -9.91 -14.60
CA ALA A 10 28.25 -9.23 -13.69
C ALA A 10 29.44 -8.54 -14.38
N GLY A 11 29.84 -9.02 -15.57
CA GLY A 11 30.88 -8.39 -16.38
C GLY A 11 30.39 -7.24 -17.27
N GLU A 12 29.10 -6.92 -17.24
CA GLU A 12 28.44 -5.87 -18.03
C GLU A 12 28.66 -6.01 -19.55
N THR A 13 28.89 -7.22 -20.04
CA THR A 13 29.20 -7.52 -21.45
C THR A 13 27.98 -7.96 -22.25
N ALA A 14 26.93 -8.46 -21.61
CA ALA A 14 25.72 -8.92 -22.28
C ALA A 14 24.47 -8.65 -21.45
N GLU A 15 23.40 -8.25 -22.12
CA GLU A 15 22.08 -8.15 -21.53
C GLU A 15 21.52 -9.56 -21.26
N VAL A 16 20.96 -9.75 -20.07
CA VAL A 16 20.37 -10.99 -19.59
C VAL A 16 18.86 -10.89 -19.71
N THR A 17 18.30 -11.52 -20.74
CA THR A 17 16.84 -11.55 -20.97
C THR A 17 16.20 -12.81 -20.42
N ILE A 18 16.94 -13.92 -20.38
CA ILE A 18 16.55 -15.22 -19.81
C ILE A 18 17.73 -15.75 -18.99
N ILE A 19 17.43 -16.28 -17.81
CA ILE A 19 18.36 -17.08 -17.00
C ILE A 19 17.95 -18.53 -17.15
N SER A 20 18.91 -19.39 -17.51
CA SER A 20 18.72 -20.83 -17.53
C SER A 20 19.80 -21.49 -16.68
N PHE A 21 19.37 -22.38 -15.78
CA PHE A 21 20.27 -23.23 -15.03
C PHE A 21 20.33 -24.67 -15.59
N GLY A 22 19.55 -24.95 -16.65
CA GLY A 22 19.47 -26.28 -17.24
C GLY A 22 18.89 -27.30 -16.26
N ASP A 23 19.38 -28.53 -16.34
CA ASP A 23 18.93 -29.62 -15.48
C ASP A 23 19.38 -29.41 -14.04
N CYS A 24 18.40 -29.29 -13.15
CA CYS A 24 18.61 -28.94 -11.75
C CYS A 24 18.18 -30.08 -10.83
N ASP A 25 19.11 -30.63 -10.07
CA ASP A 25 18.81 -31.68 -9.10
C ASP A 25 17.92 -31.17 -7.94
N ALA A 26 17.02 -32.02 -7.46
CA ALA A 26 16.19 -31.76 -6.29
C ALA A 26 17.03 -31.49 -5.01
N GLY A 27 16.57 -30.56 -4.18
CA GLY A 27 17.21 -30.22 -2.90
C GLY A 27 18.56 -29.50 -3.01
N LYS A 28 18.88 -28.92 -4.16
CA LYS A 28 20.16 -28.23 -4.41
C LYS A 28 19.98 -26.74 -4.68
N PHE A 29 21.09 -26.03 -4.61
CA PHE A 29 21.18 -24.64 -5.03
C PHE A 29 21.89 -24.54 -6.37
N TRP A 30 21.31 -23.79 -7.30
CA TRP A 30 21.87 -23.54 -8.63
C TRP A 30 22.06 -22.04 -8.87
N PRO A 31 23.21 -21.61 -9.44
CA PRO A 31 24.37 -22.44 -9.77
C PRO A 31 25.13 -22.94 -8.52
N ASN A 32 24.89 -22.31 -7.37
CA ASN A 32 25.37 -22.69 -6.04
C ASN A 32 24.65 -21.83 -4.99
N ALA A 33 24.99 -22.00 -3.71
CA ALA A 33 24.37 -21.25 -2.61
C ALA A 33 24.62 -19.72 -2.67
N ASN A 34 25.68 -19.25 -3.33
CA ASN A 34 25.97 -17.81 -3.47
C ASN A 34 25.20 -17.16 -4.63
N GLY A 35 24.66 -17.96 -5.56
CA GLY A 35 23.91 -17.48 -6.70
C GLY A 35 24.77 -16.98 -7.87
N LEU A 36 24.08 -16.63 -8.95
CA LEU A 36 24.57 -15.93 -10.11
C LEU A 36 24.42 -14.42 -9.89
N GLU A 37 25.49 -13.66 -10.11
CA GLU A 37 25.44 -12.20 -10.05
C GLU A 37 24.94 -11.61 -11.37
N ILE A 38 23.98 -10.70 -11.29
CA ILE A 38 23.49 -9.86 -12.37
C ILE A 38 23.29 -8.42 -11.88
N HIS A 39 23.24 -7.46 -12.79
CA HIS A 39 23.05 -6.05 -12.48
C HIS A 39 21.76 -5.53 -13.09
N LEU A 40 20.89 -4.92 -12.28
CA LEU A 40 19.71 -4.20 -12.76
C LEU A 40 20.09 -2.73 -12.97
N TRP A 41 20.24 -2.33 -14.23
CA TRP A 41 20.52 -0.96 -14.63
C TRP A 41 19.24 -0.16 -14.87
N ASN A 42 19.28 1.13 -14.56
CA ASN A 42 18.40 2.12 -15.15
C ASN A 42 19.20 3.02 -16.09
N ASP A 43 18.79 3.11 -17.35
CA ASP A 43 19.43 3.99 -18.35
C ASP A 43 20.94 3.77 -18.52
N ARG A 44 21.34 2.52 -18.72
CA ARG A 44 22.76 2.18 -18.92
C ARG A 44 23.40 2.95 -20.08
N ASP A 45 22.63 3.26 -21.11
CA ASP A 45 23.12 3.93 -22.32
C ASP A 45 23.23 5.46 -22.18
N GLY A 46 22.81 6.03 -21.05
CA GLY A 46 22.89 7.47 -20.79
C GLY A 46 21.97 8.31 -21.68
N GLU A 47 20.76 7.81 -21.96
CA GLU A 47 19.78 8.51 -22.79
C GLU A 47 19.09 9.66 -22.05
N GLY A 48 19.34 9.84 -20.74
CA GLY A 48 18.74 10.90 -19.94
C GLY A 48 17.37 10.52 -19.38
N ARG A 49 17.20 9.26 -18.97
CA ARG A 49 15.97 8.80 -18.32
C ARG A 49 15.86 9.31 -16.89
N ASP A 50 14.66 9.21 -16.34
CA ASP A 50 14.36 9.59 -14.97
C ASP A 50 14.76 8.45 -14.01
N THR A 51 14.81 8.75 -12.70
CA THR A 51 15.05 7.76 -11.66
C THR A 51 13.91 6.72 -11.65
N MET A 52 14.27 5.45 -11.56
CA MET A 52 13.33 4.36 -11.36
C MET A 52 12.98 4.26 -9.88
N THR A 53 11.78 4.66 -9.46
CA THR A 53 11.43 4.70 -8.03
C THR A 53 10.66 3.46 -7.57
N SER A 54 10.79 3.09 -6.29
CA SER A 54 10.06 1.98 -5.66
C SER A 54 10.14 0.67 -6.47
N VAL A 55 11.36 0.29 -6.83
CA VAL A 55 11.64 -0.84 -7.71
C VAL A 55 11.30 -2.14 -7.03
N ARG A 56 10.55 -2.97 -7.76
CA ARG A 56 10.18 -4.32 -7.33
C ARG A 56 10.50 -5.35 -8.39
N ILE A 57 10.91 -6.53 -7.94
CA ILE A 57 11.34 -7.63 -8.80
C ILE A 57 10.36 -8.80 -8.75
N ALA A 58 10.04 -9.32 -9.92
CA ALA A 58 9.32 -10.57 -10.11
C ALA A 58 10.13 -11.56 -10.94
N VAL A 59 9.82 -12.84 -10.75
CA VAL A 59 10.26 -13.94 -11.61
C VAL A 59 9.08 -14.34 -12.48
N ARG A 60 9.34 -14.58 -13.76
CA ARG A 60 8.37 -14.98 -14.78
C ARG A 60 8.92 -16.16 -15.57
N ASP A 61 8.04 -16.84 -16.27
CA ASP A 61 8.42 -17.97 -17.12
C ASP A 61 9.26 -17.50 -18.32
N PRO A 62 9.90 -18.41 -19.08
CA PRO A 62 10.72 -18.05 -20.24
C PRO A 62 9.99 -17.24 -21.31
N ASP A 63 8.68 -17.36 -21.39
CA ASP A 63 7.80 -16.62 -22.31
C ASP A 63 7.19 -15.35 -21.68
N GLY A 64 7.50 -15.06 -20.41
CA GLY A 64 6.94 -13.94 -19.64
C GLY A 64 5.67 -14.27 -18.86
N GLY A 65 5.17 -15.50 -18.94
CA GLY A 65 4.05 -16.03 -18.18
C GLY A 65 4.34 -16.23 -16.68
N ALA A 66 3.45 -16.95 -16.00
CA ALA A 66 3.61 -17.34 -14.60
C ALA A 66 2.96 -18.69 -14.29
N ASP A 67 2.92 -19.55 -15.30
CA ASP A 67 2.35 -20.88 -15.27
C ASP A 67 3.29 -21.95 -14.71
N GLU A 68 4.61 -21.76 -14.87
CA GLU A 68 5.60 -22.74 -14.43
C GLU A 68 5.64 -22.91 -12.91
N VAL A 69 5.88 -24.14 -12.47
CA VAL A 69 5.83 -24.50 -11.05
C VAL A 69 6.86 -23.73 -10.23
N TRP A 70 8.08 -23.54 -10.77
CA TRP A 70 9.18 -22.88 -10.07
C TRP A 70 8.90 -21.39 -9.88
N THR A 71 8.15 -20.79 -10.79
CA THR A 71 7.64 -19.43 -10.69
C THR A 71 6.54 -19.35 -9.64
N LYS A 72 5.51 -20.23 -9.71
CA LYS A 72 4.37 -20.24 -8.78
C LYS A 72 4.76 -20.54 -7.33
N GLN A 73 5.63 -21.54 -7.15
CA GLN A 73 6.11 -22.00 -5.85
C GLN A 73 7.36 -21.25 -5.34
N LYS A 74 7.86 -20.28 -6.11
CA LYS A 74 8.97 -19.38 -5.73
C LYS A 74 10.26 -20.12 -5.40
N TRP A 75 10.68 -21.01 -6.30
CA TRP A 75 11.96 -21.72 -6.16
C TRP A 75 13.15 -20.78 -6.38
N ILE A 76 12.95 -19.68 -7.11
CA ILE A 76 13.97 -18.68 -7.34
C ILE A 76 14.07 -17.79 -6.11
N GLU A 77 15.29 -17.60 -5.63
CA GLU A 77 15.62 -16.72 -4.53
C GLU A 77 16.58 -15.63 -5.00
N ILE A 78 16.32 -14.38 -4.61
CA ILE A 78 17.10 -13.22 -5.01
C ILE A 78 17.46 -12.42 -3.76
N LYS A 79 18.68 -11.88 -3.72
CA LYS A 79 19.07 -10.82 -2.78
C LYS A 79 19.73 -9.68 -3.53
N SER A 80 19.59 -8.47 -3.01
CA SER A 80 20.46 -7.37 -3.40
C SER A 80 21.75 -7.39 -2.58
N ASN A 81 22.83 -6.96 -3.21
CA ASN A 81 24.12 -6.71 -2.58
C ASN A 81 24.53 -5.23 -2.72
N GLY A 82 23.52 -4.36 -2.82
CA GLY A 82 23.70 -2.92 -2.83
C GLY A 82 23.85 -2.34 -4.22
N VAL A 83 24.52 -1.18 -4.25
CA VAL A 83 24.58 -0.28 -5.40
C VAL A 83 25.91 -0.41 -6.12
N GLY A 84 25.87 -0.33 -7.45
CA GLY A 84 27.06 -0.12 -8.27
C GLY A 84 26.91 1.09 -9.19
N GLY A 85 28.04 1.56 -9.73
CA GLY A 85 28.09 2.68 -10.67
C GLY A 85 28.27 4.09 -10.06
N GLY A 86 28.57 4.22 -8.76
CA GLY A 86 28.93 5.48 -8.09
C GLY A 86 28.16 5.75 -6.78
N ASP A 87 28.44 6.89 -6.14
CA ASP A 87 27.85 7.27 -4.85
C ASP A 87 26.45 7.92 -4.96
N GLY A 88 25.77 8.10 -3.82
CA GLY A 88 24.60 8.98 -3.70
C GLY A 88 23.23 8.30 -3.60
N ILE A 89 23.19 7.01 -3.27
CA ILE A 89 21.96 6.22 -3.17
C ILE A 89 22.00 5.40 -1.90
N GLU A 90 20.84 5.23 -1.27
CA GLU A 90 20.70 4.30 -0.15
C GLU A 90 21.02 2.87 -0.60
N ASP A 91 21.87 2.22 0.19
CA ASP A 91 22.27 0.84 0.03
C ASP A 91 21.07 -0.07 0.34
N ASP A 92 20.71 -0.94 -0.61
CA ASP A 92 19.65 -1.92 -0.50
C ASP A 92 20.17 -3.33 -0.20
N ALA A 93 21.45 -3.46 0.20
CA ALA A 93 22.07 -4.73 0.52
C ALA A 93 21.26 -5.55 1.53
N MET A 94 21.04 -6.82 1.18
CA MET A 94 20.25 -7.76 1.96
C MET A 94 21.14 -8.84 2.56
N THR A 95 20.92 -9.15 3.83
CA THR A 95 21.67 -10.20 4.54
C THR A 95 21.22 -11.61 4.14
N ALA A 96 20.02 -11.75 3.58
CA ALA A 96 19.42 -13.04 3.22
C ALA A 96 18.78 -13.01 1.83
N PHE A 97 18.75 -14.18 1.20
CA PHE A 97 17.98 -14.42 -0.02
C PHE A 97 16.48 -14.44 0.29
N VAL A 98 15.69 -13.85 -0.61
CA VAL A 98 14.23 -13.80 -0.54
C VAL A 98 13.65 -14.64 -1.67
N LYS A 99 12.68 -15.51 -1.37
CA LYS A 99 11.93 -16.26 -2.40
C LYS A 99 11.11 -15.32 -3.26
N VAL A 100 11.37 -15.27 -4.56
CA VAL A 100 10.71 -14.37 -5.52
C VAL A 100 9.83 -15.17 -6.46
N GLY A 101 8.60 -14.68 -6.64
CA GLY A 101 7.63 -15.25 -7.57
C GLY A 101 7.08 -14.18 -8.53
N PRO A 102 5.89 -14.40 -9.11
CA PRO A 102 5.36 -13.51 -10.14
C PRO A 102 4.90 -12.14 -9.60
N ASN A 103 4.68 -12.00 -8.30
CA ASN A 103 3.93 -10.88 -7.71
C ASN A 103 4.80 -9.72 -7.20
N TYR A 104 5.97 -9.49 -7.81
CA TYR A 104 6.82 -8.33 -7.53
C TYR A 104 7.10 -8.13 -6.03
N ASN A 105 7.51 -9.20 -5.35
CA ASN A 105 7.56 -9.24 -3.88
C ASN A 105 8.93 -8.85 -3.29
N LEU A 106 9.96 -8.71 -4.12
CA LEU A 106 11.26 -8.19 -3.68
C LEU A 106 11.33 -6.68 -3.97
N CYS A 107 11.62 -5.88 -2.95
CA CYS A 107 11.77 -4.41 -3.06
C CYS A 107 13.25 -4.03 -3.04
N LEU A 108 13.69 -3.15 -3.95
CA LEU A 108 15.07 -2.67 -4.08
C LEU A 108 15.23 -1.15 -3.83
N GLY A 109 14.13 -0.47 -3.50
CA GLY A 109 14.10 0.98 -3.41
C GLY A 109 14.31 1.65 -4.77
N ASP A 110 14.99 2.79 -4.78
CA ASP A 110 15.16 3.59 -6.00
C ASP A 110 16.43 3.22 -6.75
N VAL A 111 16.38 3.30 -8.08
CA VAL A 111 17.53 3.13 -8.97
C VAL A 111 17.64 4.35 -9.88
N PRO A 112 18.50 5.31 -9.54
CA PRO A 112 18.76 6.48 -10.35
C PRO A 112 19.25 6.14 -11.76
N LYS A 113 19.11 7.12 -12.64
CA LYS A 113 19.65 7.02 -14.00
C LYS A 113 21.15 6.72 -13.98
N GLU A 114 21.61 5.94 -14.94
CA GLU A 114 23.01 5.56 -15.13
C GLU A 114 23.61 4.88 -13.88
N ARG A 115 22.77 4.16 -13.11
CA ARG A 115 23.17 3.40 -11.92
C ARG A 115 22.52 2.02 -11.94
N TYR A 116 23.03 1.12 -11.11
CA TYR A 116 22.50 -0.22 -11.01
C TYR A 116 22.47 -0.79 -9.59
N ARG A 117 21.64 -1.81 -9.41
CA ARG A 117 21.64 -2.70 -8.25
C ARG A 117 22.34 -4.01 -8.57
N ILE A 118 23.17 -4.48 -7.64
CA ILE A 118 23.82 -5.78 -7.72
C ILE A 118 22.88 -6.83 -7.16
N LEU A 119 22.47 -7.80 -7.97
CA LEU A 119 21.56 -8.87 -7.55
C LEU A 119 22.27 -10.21 -7.62
N PHE A 120 22.13 -11.02 -6.57
CA PHE A 120 22.45 -12.44 -6.61
C PHE A 120 21.17 -13.23 -6.77
N VAL A 121 21.12 -14.07 -7.79
CA VAL A 121 19.97 -14.89 -8.17
C VAL A 121 20.37 -16.35 -8.04
N ARG A 122 19.59 -17.14 -7.29
CA ARG A 122 19.77 -18.59 -7.21
C ARG A 122 18.45 -19.30 -7.36
N LEU A 123 18.51 -20.53 -7.84
CA LEU A 123 17.41 -21.48 -7.74
C LEU A 123 17.66 -22.38 -6.53
N HIS A 124 16.64 -22.58 -5.71
CA HIS A 124 16.62 -23.54 -4.63
C HIS A 124 15.54 -24.57 -4.94
N THR A 125 15.93 -25.66 -5.58
CA THR A 125 15.02 -26.75 -5.94
C THR A 125 14.51 -27.45 -4.69
N PRO A 126 13.19 -27.62 -4.51
CA PRO A 126 12.64 -28.46 -3.45
C PRO A 126 13.20 -29.89 -3.49
N THR A 127 13.17 -30.57 -2.35
CA THR A 127 13.67 -31.95 -2.23
C THR A 127 12.83 -32.97 -2.97
N ASP A 128 11.59 -32.62 -3.29
CA ASP A 128 10.57 -33.39 -3.99
C ASP A 128 10.30 -32.85 -5.41
N ALA A 129 11.15 -31.96 -5.92
CA ALA A 129 11.04 -31.43 -7.27
C ALA A 129 11.19 -32.55 -8.32
N GLU A 130 10.27 -32.60 -9.28
CA GLU A 130 10.30 -33.53 -10.42
C GLU A 130 10.68 -32.82 -11.72
N GLU A 131 10.58 -31.50 -11.75
CA GLU A 131 10.85 -30.66 -12.91
C GLU A 131 12.35 -30.46 -13.16
N GLN A 132 12.74 -30.49 -14.43
CA GLN A 132 14.11 -30.29 -14.93
C GLN A 132 14.14 -29.19 -15.99
N ASN A 133 15.34 -28.81 -16.45
CA ASN A 133 15.57 -27.74 -17.43
C ASN A 133 14.90 -26.39 -17.07
N ILE A 134 15.34 -25.81 -15.96
CA ILE A 134 14.71 -24.61 -15.38
C ILE A 134 15.25 -23.35 -16.07
N ALA A 135 14.34 -22.58 -16.65
CA ALA A 135 14.61 -21.26 -17.21
C ALA A 135 13.53 -20.27 -16.79
N PHE A 136 13.90 -18.99 -16.68
CA PHE A 136 13.00 -17.93 -16.25
C PHE A 136 13.48 -16.54 -16.70
N GLN A 137 12.58 -15.58 -16.64
CA GLN A 137 12.86 -14.17 -16.80
C GLN A 137 12.80 -13.47 -15.45
N ILE A 138 13.59 -12.41 -15.29
CA ILE A 138 13.44 -11.46 -14.19
C ILE A 138 12.82 -10.18 -14.76
N LYS A 139 11.81 -9.67 -14.07
CA LYS A 139 11.12 -8.42 -14.44
C LYS A 139 11.22 -7.41 -13.31
N ALA A 140 11.56 -6.18 -13.67
CA ALA A 140 11.43 -5.03 -12.78
C ALA A 140 10.10 -4.34 -13.06
N LYS A 141 9.41 -3.94 -11.99
CA LYS A 141 8.35 -2.94 -12.02
C LYS A 141 8.82 -1.78 -11.16
N TYR A 142 8.42 -0.58 -11.54
CA TYR A 142 8.76 0.64 -10.85
C TYR A 142 7.56 1.57 -10.83
N GLN A 143 7.60 2.50 -9.90
CA GLN A 143 6.76 3.67 -9.93
C GLN A 143 7.38 4.67 -10.91
N ASP A 144 6.58 5.20 -11.82
CA ASP A 144 6.98 6.35 -12.60
C ASP A 144 6.99 7.58 -11.69
N SER A 145 8.12 8.27 -11.63
CA SER A 145 8.28 9.51 -10.87
C SER A 145 7.31 10.61 -11.31
N ALA A 146 6.79 10.56 -12.54
CA ALA A 146 5.80 11.50 -13.06
C ALA A 146 4.34 11.15 -12.70
N THR A 147 4.10 9.99 -12.06
CA THR A 147 2.76 9.59 -11.61
C THR A 147 2.59 9.94 -10.14
N ASP A 148 1.65 10.85 -9.84
CA ASP A 148 1.25 11.16 -8.46
C ASP A 148 0.72 9.88 -7.78
N LEU A 149 1.43 9.39 -6.76
CA LEU A 149 0.96 8.33 -5.89
C LEU A 149 0.26 8.91 -4.67
N ILE A 150 -0.93 9.46 -4.88
CA ILE A 150 -1.86 9.66 -3.78
C ILE A 150 -3.20 9.06 -4.20
N GLU A 151 -3.39 7.79 -3.88
CA GLU A 151 -4.72 7.28 -3.61
C GLU A 151 -4.85 7.22 -2.09
N VAL A 152 -5.44 8.26 -1.49
CA VAL A 152 -5.86 8.17 -0.08
C VAL A 152 -7.04 7.21 -0.05
N ILE A 153 -6.75 5.92 0.03
CA ILE A 153 -7.76 4.94 0.43
C ILE A 153 -7.97 5.17 1.92
N VAL A 154 -9.00 5.93 2.26
CA VAL A 154 -9.53 5.95 3.63
C VAL A 154 -10.14 4.57 3.87
N MET A 155 -9.32 3.62 4.33
CA MET A 155 -9.82 2.34 4.82
C MET A 155 -10.49 2.57 6.16
N HIS A 156 -11.81 2.54 6.17
CA HIS A 156 -12.58 2.57 7.39
C HIS A 156 -12.65 1.16 7.96
N LEU A 157 -11.92 0.89 9.04
CA LEU A 157 -12.15 -0.27 9.88
C LEU A 157 -13.27 0.05 10.88
N GLN A 158 -14.45 0.40 10.36
CA GLN A 158 -15.68 0.41 11.14
C GLN A 158 -16.10 -1.05 11.29
N ASP A 159 -15.79 -1.64 12.45
CA ASP A 159 -16.54 -2.72 13.10
C ASP A 159 -15.62 -3.48 14.08
N VAL A 160 -15.08 -2.77 15.08
CA VAL A 160 -15.15 -3.39 16.41
C VAL A 160 -16.57 -3.09 16.85
N ARG A 161 -17.45 -4.08 16.69
CA ARG A 161 -18.87 -4.07 17.08
C ARG A 161 -19.03 -3.22 18.36
N ALA A 162 -19.59 -2.02 18.22
CA ALA A 162 -19.95 -1.23 19.38
C ALA A 162 -20.93 -2.09 20.21
N ALA A 163 -20.91 -1.93 21.54
CA ALA A 163 -21.85 -2.65 22.41
C ALA A 163 -23.32 -2.23 22.19
N ASP A 164 -23.56 -1.23 21.32
CA ASP A 164 -24.86 -0.65 21.02
C ASP A 164 -25.19 -0.81 19.53
N ASP A 165 -26.39 -1.30 19.24
CA ASP A 165 -26.89 -1.63 17.90
C ASP A 165 -27.58 -0.42 17.22
N ASP A 166 -27.71 0.72 17.90
CA ASP A 166 -28.43 1.89 17.40
C ASP A 166 -27.57 2.89 16.58
N TYR A 167 -26.27 2.63 16.46
CA TYR A 167 -25.28 3.47 15.78
C TYR A 167 -25.11 4.89 16.37
N VAL A 168 -25.60 5.13 17.59
CA VAL A 168 -25.45 6.42 18.30
C VAL A 168 -24.06 6.49 18.93
N HIS A 169 -23.26 7.47 18.51
CA HIS A 169 -21.90 7.65 19.04
C HIS A 169 -21.89 8.41 20.38
N ALA A 170 -22.87 9.28 20.60
CA ALA A 170 -23.10 9.97 21.86
C ALA A 170 -24.58 10.35 21.97
N ALA A 171 -25.22 9.96 23.08
CA ALA A 171 -26.58 10.37 23.41
C ALA A 171 -26.53 11.48 24.47
N ILE A 172 -27.07 12.66 24.15
CA ILE A 172 -27.12 13.79 25.08
C ILE A 172 -28.59 14.08 25.38
N THR A 173 -28.92 14.17 26.68
CA THR A 173 -30.29 14.52 27.10
C THR A 173 -30.44 16.03 27.13
N GLY A 174 -31.31 16.57 26.27
CA GLY A 174 -31.66 17.99 26.30
C GLY A 174 -32.41 18.36 27.58
N THR A 175 -32.04 19.48 28.20
CA THR A 175 -32.67 19.99 29.44
C THR A 175 -33.59 21.18 29.21
N GLY A 176 -33.72 21.68 27.97
CA GLY A 176 -34.44 22.91 27.66
C GLY A 176 -33.73 24.18 28.12
N SER A 177 -32.44 24.09 28.44
CA SER A 177 -31.54 25.21 28.71
C SER A 177 -30.25 25.00 27.92
N GLU A 178 -29.49 26.07 27.71
CA GLU A 178 -28.16 26.01 27.09
C GLU A 178 -27.25 24.99 27.81
N GLN A 179 -26.58 24.15 27.04
CA GLN A 179 -25.63 23.14 27.51
C GLN A 179 -24.30 23.29 26.77
N GLU A 180 -23.22 23.45 27.53
CA GLU A 180 -21.86 23.26 27.02
C GLU A 180 -21.53 21.76 26.98
N ILE A 181 -21.01 21.30 25.85
CA ILE A 181 -20.71 19.89 25.63
C ILE A 181 -19.19 19.71 25.72
N THR A 182 -18.75 19.15 26.84
CA THR A 182 -17.32 18.99 27.17
C THR A 182 -16.84 17.54 27.19
N GLU A 183 -17.74 16.55 27.32
CA GLU A 183 -17.39 15.14 27.49
C GLU A 183 -18.18 14.22 26.54
N ILE A 184 -18.01 14.40 25.24
CA ILE A 184 -18.51 13.44 24.24
C ILE A 184 -17.37 12.76 23.51
N THR A 185 -17.57 11.47 23.21
CA THR A 185 -16.72 10.79 22.23
C THR A 185 -17.21 11.22 20.85
N ASN A 186 -16.41 12.02 20.16
CA ASN A 186 -16.72 12.44 18.80
C ASN A 186 -16.66 11.23 17.85
N PRO A 187 -17.52 11.18 16.82
CA PRO A 187 -17.42 10.14 15.81
C PRO A 187 -16.13 10.28 15.01
N ASP A 188 -15.56 9.15 14.57
CA ASP A 188 -14.34 9.13 13.75
C ASP A 188 -14.50 9.89 12.42
N VAL A 189 -15.74 10.00 11.95
CA VAL A 189 -16.11 10.72 10.74
C VAL A 189 -17.25 11.67 11.08
N PRO A 190 -17.23 12.92 10.59
CA PRO A 190 -18.32 13.85 10.80
C PRO A 190 -19.69 13.27 10.40
N ARG A 191 -20.71 13.49 11.23
CA ARG A 191 -22.09 12.99 11.03
C ARG A 191 -23.13 14.07 11.26
N ASN A 192 -24.29 13.91 10.63
CA ASN A 192 -25.46 14.72 10.92
C ASN A 192 -25.98 14.41 12.32
N ALA A 193 -26.38 15.45 13.05
CA ALA A 193 -27.07 15.28 14.32
C ALA A 193 -28.54 14.91 14.08
N SER A 194 -29.10 14.07 14.94
CA SER A 194 -30.54 13.80 15.00
C SER A 194 -31.09 14.17 16.37
N ILE A 195 -32.23 14.86 16.40
CA ILE A 195 -32.94 15.20 17.63
C ILE A 195 -34.19 14.34 17.71
N LYS A 196 -34.31 13.57 18.79
CA LYS A 196 -35.48 12.75 19.08
C LYS A 196 -36.32 13.37 20.19
N THR A 197 -37.58 13.67 19.91
CA THR A 197 -38.55 14.07 20.93
C THR A 197 -39.39 12.87 21.34
N THR A 198 -39.45 12.58 22.64
CA THR A 198 -40.21 11.42 23.16
C THR A 198 -41.62 11.77 23.62
N ASN A 199 -41.89 13.06 23.88
CA ASN A 199 -43.22 13.53 24.22
C ASN A 199 -44.01 13.80 22.94
N GLU A 200 -45.13 13.09 22.75
CA GLU A 200 -45.97 13.16 21.55
C GLU A 200 -46.91 14.37 21.53
N ALA A 201 -47.09 15.07 22.67
CA ALA A 201 -48.15 16.06 22.80
C ALA A 201 -47.75 17.51 22.50
N ALA A 202 -46.49 17.92 22.76
CA ALA A 202 -46.20 19.37 22.86
C ALA A 202 -44.76 19.90 22.64
N PRO A 203 -43.68 19.14 22.42
CA PRO A 203 -42.41 19.79 22.15
C PRO A 203 -42.42 20.37 20.72
N SER A 204 -42.31 21.69 20.63
CA SER A 204 -42.10 22.44 19.40
C SER A 204 -41.06 23.52 19.66
N GLY A 205 -40.17 23.76 18.71
CA GLY A 205 -39.12 24.76 18.87
C GLY A 205 -37.95 24.50 17.93
N ILE A 206 -36.85 25.18 18.18
CA ILE A 206 -35.60 25.03 17.45
C ILE A 206 -34.55 24.57 18.44
N VAL A 207 -33.84 23.50 18.12
CA VAL A 207 -32.59 23.13 18.77
C VAL A 207 -31.46 23.71 17.93
N LYS A 208 -30.63 24.54 18.54
CA LYS A 208 -29.46 25.12 17.90
C LYS A 208 -28.21 24.37 18.34
N LEU A 209 -27.43 23.92 17.37
CA LEU A 209 -26.15 23.23 17.59
C LEU A 209 -25.00 24.11 17.12
N ASP A 210 -23.96 24.21 17.94
CA ASP A 210 -22.72 24.92 17.61
C ASP A 210 -21.50 23.99 17.76
N GLY A 211 -20.56 24.06 16.82
CA GLY A 211 -19.42 23.16 16.82
C GLY A 211 -18.48 23.34 15.63
N ILE A 212 -17.75 22.27 15.31
CA ILE A 212 -16.84 22.19 14.15
C ILE A 212 -17.44 21.24 13.11
N ASN A 213 -17.57 21.69 11.87
CA ASN A 213 -18.11 20.89 10.77
C ASN A 213 -17.06 19.97 10.15
N ASN A 214 -17.47 19.20 9.13
CA ASN A 214 -16.61 18.30 8.37
C ASN A 214 -15.46 18.97 7.60
N LEU A 215 -15.47 20.30 7.47
CA LEU A 215 -14.40 21.09 6.85
C LEU A 215 -13.42 21.65 7.90
N GLY A 216 -13.59 21.32 9.19
CA GLY A 216 -12.78 21.86 10.27
C GLY A 216 -13.12 23.32 10.62
N GLN A 217 -14.29 23.81 10.19
CA GLN A 217 -14.73 25.19 10.40
C GLN A 217 -15.77 25.28 11.50
N SER A 218 -15.75 26.36 12.28
CA SER A 218 -16.85 26.69 13.19
C SER A 218 -18.14 26.87 12.42
N ALA A 219 -19.19 26.19 12.85
CA ALA A 219 -20.50 26.21 12.21
C ALA A 219 -21.62 26.22 13.25
N SER A 220 -22.82 26.60 12.80
CA SER A 220 -24.05 26.59 13.58
C SER A 220 -25.20 26.06 12.74
N GLU A 221 -26.10 25.26 13.32
CA GLU A 221 -27.30 24.74 12.68
C GLU A 221 -28.52 24.88 13.59
N GLU A 222 -29.66 25.24 12.99
CA GLU A 222 -30.96 25.25 13.64
C GLU A 222 -31.80 24.08 13.13
N ILE A 223 -32.17 23.17 14.03
CA ILE A 223 -33.02 22.01 13.72
C ILE A 223 -34.38 22.23 14.37
N THR A 224 -35.41 22.36 13.55
CA THR A 224 -36.79 22.47 14.04
C THR A 224 -37.26 21.11 14.54
N ILE A 225 -37.68 21.02 15.79
CA ILE A 225 -38.20 19.78 16.39
C ILE A 225 -39.70 19.65 16.15
N GLU A 226 -40.16 18.41 15.99
CA GLU A 226 -41.57 18.07 15.94
C GLU A 226 -41.89 17.05 17.04
N ALA A 227 -43.13 17.07 17.55
CA ALA A 227 -43.54 16.20 18.65
C ALA A 227 -43.57 14.72 18.25
N GLY A 228 -43.05 13.85 19.13
CA GLY A 228 -43.00 12.40 18.93
C GLY A 228 -42.14 11.93 17.75
N SER A 229 -41.26 12.79 17.21
CA SER A 229 -40.52 12.51 15.98
C SER A 229 -39.00 12.51 16.18
N THR A 230 -38.30 12.04 15.15
CA THR A 230 -36.85 12.23 15.01
C THR A 230 -36.60 13.10 13.79
N VAL A 231 -35.91 14.20 13.99
CA VAL A 231 -35.54 15.15 12.94
C VAL A 231 -34.02 15.15 12.79
N CYS A 232 -33.54 15.24 11.55
CA CYS A 232 -32.11 15.23 11.23
C CYS A 232 -31.66 16.62 10.77
N GLY A 233 -30.47 17.02 11.20
CA GLY A 233 -29.77 18.17 10.65
C GLY A 233 -29.13 17.87 9.29
N ASN A 234 -28.65 18.92 8.63
CA ASN A 234 -27.94 18.93 7.36
C ASN A 234 -26.43 19.13 7.52
N VAL A 235 -25.97 19.66 8.66
CA VAL A 235 -24.53 19.83 8.92
C VAL A 235 -23.92 18.52 9.43
N ALA A 236 -22.84 18.09 8.78
CA ALA A 236 -22.01 17.01 9.29
C ALA A 236 -21.02 17.56 10.32
N TRP A 237 -21.21 17.17 11.58
CA TRP A 237 -20.45 17.64 12.74
C TRP A 237 -19.27 16.73 13.03
N ALA A 238 -18.06 17.31 13.08
CA ALA A 238 -16.88 16.66 13.61
C ALA A 238 -16.88 16.70 15.15
N THR A 239 -17.30 17.84 15.72
CA THR A 239 -17.47 18.02 17.16
C THR A 239 -18.68 18.91 17.42
N ILE A 240 -19.49 18.58 18.43
CA ILE A 240 -20.53 19.47 18.96
C ILE A 240 -20.03 20.03 20.28
N SER A 241 -20.05 21.36 20.40
CA SER A 241 -19.58 22.08 21.59
C SER A 241 -20.73 22.71 22.40
N LYS A 242 -21.88 22.93 21.77
CA LYS A 242 -23.02 23.59 22.41
C LYS A 242 -24.36 23.11 21.87
N ILE A 243 -25.35 23.02 22.74
CA ILE A 243 -26.76 22.79 22.43
C ILE A 243 -27.58 23.90 23.10
N ASN A 244 -28.43 24.59 22.34
CA ASN A 244 -29.35 25.62 22.85
C ASN A 244 -30.79 25.35 22.42
#